data_AF-A0A921YT05-F1
#
_entry.id   AF-A0A921YT05-F1
#
_cell.length_a   1.000
_cell.length_b   1.000
_cell.length_c   1.000
_cell.angle_alpha   90.00
_cell.angle_beta   90.00
_cell.angle_gamma   90.00
#
_symmetry.space_group_name_H-M   'P 1'
#
loop_
_entity.id
_entity.type
_entity.pdbx_description
1 polymer ?
#
loop_
_entity_poly.entity_id
_entity_poly.type
_entity_poly.pdbx_seq_one_letter_code
_entity_poly.pdbx_strand_id
1 'polypeptide(L)'
;MNTFLVLVLCACAYLDTVHCVHEDYTDTDVKADGHSVRSARPEETSPQYDINDAKNLFDQFILDYHKTYADAKEYEQRYINFVNNLKDIIQINKDGGSATINLFADLSESEFP
;
A
#
# COMPACT_ATOMS: atom_id res chain seq x y z
N MET A 1 40.86 -2.79 -25.89
CA MET A 1 41.83 -3.78 -25.40
C MET A 1 42.56 -3.16 -24.22
N ASN A 2 42.16 -3.48 -22.99
CA ASN A 2 43.09 -3.54 -21.85
C ASN A 2 42.50 -4.45 -20.79
N THR A 3 43.36 -5.34 -20.31
CA THR A 3 43.11 -6.61 -19.65
C THR A 3 42.96 -6.50 -18.13
N PHE A 4 42.05 -7.32 -17.59
CA PHE A 4 42.12 -8.03 -16.31
C PHE A 4 42.73 -7.34 -15.07
N LEU A 5 41.87 -7.04 -14.09
CA LEU A 5 42.21 -7.30 -12.69
C LEU A 5 41.06 -8.09 -12.04
N VAL A 6 41.45 -9.17 -11.40
CA VAL A 6 40.64 -10.27 -10.90
C VAL A 6 40.54 -10.15 -9.38
N LEU A 7 39.33 -10.42 -8.84
CA LEU A 7 38.99 -10.81 -7.46
C LEU A 7 39.30 -9.82 -6.32
N VAL A 8 38.30 -9.47 -5.52
CA VAL A 8 38.13 -9.97 -4.14
C VAL A 8 36.68 -9.71 -3.69
N LEU A 9 36.08 -10.78 -3.17
CA LEU A 9 34.77 -10.87 -2.53
C LEU A 9 34.71 -10.06 -1.24
N CYS A 10 33.65 -9.27 -1.05
CA CYS A 10 33.17 -8.86 0.27
C CYS A 10 31.69 -8.46 0.09
N ALA A 11 30.76 -9.41 0.16
CA ALA A 11 30.10 -9.82 1.39
C ALA A 11 29.49 -8.64 2.16
N CYS A 12 28.28 -8.23 1.75
CA CYS A 12 27.28 -7.71 2.68
C CYS A 12 25.96 -8.37 2.27
N ALA A 13 25.70 -9.50 2.91
CA ALA A 13 24.43 -10.20 2.88
C ALA A 13 23.31 -9.25 3.31
N TYR A 14 22.21 -9.24 2.57
CA TYR A 14 20.90 -8.85 3.09
C TYR A 14 19.85 -9.80 2.52
N LEU A 15 20.08 -11.07 2.79
CA LEU A 15 19.11 -12.15 2.66
C LEU A 15 19.03 -12.78 4.05
N ASP A 16 18.32 -12.13 4.97
CA ASP A 16 17.75 -12.81 6.14
C ASP A 16 16.28 -13.04 5.80
N THR A 17 16.01 -14.15 5.11
CA THR A 17 15.75 -15.47 5.71
C THR A 17 14.41 -15.46 6.44
N VAL A 18 13.43 -16.03 5.74
CA VAL A 18 12.20 -16.58 6.29
C VAL A 18 12.58 -17.48 7.47
N HIS A 19 12.35 -17.02 8.70
CA HIS A 19 12.44 -17.86 9.88
C HIS A 19 11.02 -18.14 10.38
N CYS A 20 10.38 -19.11 9.74
CA CYS A 20 9.24 -19.80 10.32
C CYS A 20 9.79 -20.64 11.48
N VAL A 21 9.52 -20.24 12.72
CA VAL A 21 9.68 -21.16 13.87
C VAL A 21 8.31 -21.56 14.35
N HIS A 22 8.11 -22.85 14.22
CA HIS A 22 7.05 -23.65 14.79
C HIS A 22 7.25 -23.71 16.31
N GLU A 23 6.15 -23.47 17.03
CA GLU A 23 5.72 -23.98 18.34
C GLU A 23 6.79 -24.33 19.38
N ASP A 24 6.69 -23.68 20.55
CA ASP A 24 6.92 -24.36 21.83
C ASP A 24 5.82 -23.94 22.82
N TYR A 25 4.97 -24.91 23.15
CA TYR A 25 3.92 -24.84 24.16
C TYR A 25 4.58 -24.77 25.54
N THR A 26 4.58 -23.59 26.19
CA THR A 26 5.00 -23.50 27.59
C THR A 26 3.78 -23.54 28.50
N ASP A 27 3.49 -24.74 29.00
CA ASP A 27 2.73 -24.95 30.22
C ASP A 27 3.51 -24.30 31.38
N THR A 28 3.01 -23.17 31.87
CA THR A 28 3.44 -22.61 33.16
C THR A 28 2.22 -22.01 33.84
N ASP A 29 1.73 -22.75 34.83
CA ASP A 29 0.81 -22.29 35.86
C ASP A 29 1.38 -21.04 36.57
N VAL A 30 1.00 -19.85 36.11
CA VAL A 30 1.20 -18.60 36.85
C VAL A 30 -0.13 -17.83 36.86
N LYS A 31 -0.51 -17.46 38.07
CA LYS A 31 -1.86 -17.08 38.49
C LYS A 31 -2.36 -15.81 37.79
N ALA A 32 -3.67 -15.81 37.54
CA ALA A 32 -4.42 -14.70 36.97
C ALA A 32 -4.34 -13.43 37.85
N ASP A 33 -3.54 -12.46 37.43
CA ASP A 33 -3.82 -11.04 37.58
C ASP A 33 -3.81 -10.39 36.20
N GLY A 34 -5.02 -10.15 35.68
CA GLY A 34 -5.25 -9.66 34.33
C GLY A 34 -4.73 -8.24 34.14
N HIS A 35 -3.48 -8.10 33.69
CA HIS A 35 -3.02 -6.91 33.00
C HIS A 35 -2.70 -7.27 31.55
N SER A 36 -3.75 -7.23 30.72
CA SER A 36 -3.64 -7.36 29.27
C SER A 36 -2.90 -6.15 28.73
N VAL A 37 -1.57 -6.22 28.71
CA VAL A 37 -0.77 -5.33 27.88
C VAL A 37 -1.00 -5.77 26.45
N ARG A 38 -2.08 -5.26 25.86
CA ARG A 38 -2.30 -5.30 24.42
C ARG A 38 -1.11 -4.58 23.80
N SER A 39 -0.19 -5.35 23.23
CA SER A 39 0.90 -4.83 22.41
C SER A 39 0.28 -3.89 21.37
N ALA A 40 0.50 -2.59 21.53
CA ALA A 40 -0.11 -1.58 20.68
C ALA A 40 0.46 -1.78 19.26
N ARG A 41 -0.34 -2.42 18.39
CA ARG A 41 -0.12 -2.36 16.95
C ARG A 41 -0.06 -0.88 16.59
N PRO A 42 0.96 -0.40 15.86
CA PRO A 42 0.96 0.97 15.38
C PRO A 42 -0.40 1.24 14.74
N GLU A 43 -1.09 2.28 15.22
CA GLU A 43 -2.30 2.77 14.59
C GLU A 43 -1.86 3.29 13.21
N GLU A 44 -1.92 2.41 12.20
CA GLU A 44 -1.67 2.74 10.80
C GLU A 44 -2.72 3.78 10.38
N THR A 45 -2.38 5.07 10.52
CA THR A 45 -3.27 6.17 10.18
C THR A 45 -3.50 6.17 8.68
N SER A 46 -4.76 6.19 8.26
CA SER A 46 -5.13 6.23 6.84
C SER A 46 -4.51 7.45 6.14
N PRO A 47 -4.10 7.32 4.86
CA PRO A 47 -3.52 8.43 4.12
C PRO A 47 -4.52 9.58 3.98
N GLN A 48 -4.05 10.81 4.17
CA GLN A 48 -4.83 12.02 3.88
C GLN A 48 -4.52 12.51 2.47
N TYR A 49 -5.57 12.66 1.66
CA TYR A 49 -5.49 13.23 0.31
C TYR A 49 -6.17 14.61 0.26
N ASP A 50 -5.66 15.50 -0.59
CA ASP A 50 -6.29 16.78 -0.92
C ASP A 50 -6.97 16.68 -2.29
N ILE A 51 -8.24 17.07 -2.36
CA ILE A 51 -9.00 17.10 -3.62
C ILE A 51 -8.41 18.08 -4.64
N ASN A 52 -7.72 19.13 -4.18
CA ASN A 52 -7.06 20.08 -5.07
C ASN A 52 -5.82 19.48 -5.76
N ASP A 53 -5.29 18.37 -5.22
CA ASP A 53 -4.15 17.65 -5.79
C ASP A 53 -4.58 16.49 -6.71
N ALA A 54 -5.88 16.36 -6.99
CA ALA A 54 -6.43 15.22 -7.73
C ALA A 54 -5.74 14.97 -9.09
N LYS A 55 -5.32 16.03 -9.78
CA LYS A 55 -4.59 15.89 -11.06
C LYS A 55 -3.23 15.23 -10.86
N ASN A 56 -2.44 15.67 -9.88
CA ASN A 56 -1.13 15.09 -9.62
C ASN A 56 -1.26 13.66 -9.10
N LEU A 57 -2.25 13.42 -8.22
CA LEU A 57 -2.57 12.07 -7.73
C LEU A 57 -2.97 11.13 -8.87
N PHE A 58 -3.74 11.60 -9.85
CA PHE A 58 -4.09 10.80 -11.02
C PHE A 58 -2.89 10.53 -11.92
N ASP A 59 -2.03 11.54 -12.14
CA ASP A 59 -0.81 11.37 -12.92
C ASP A 59 0.15 10.35 -12.24
N GLN A 60 0.26 10.36 -10.90
CA GLN A 60 1.00 9.33 -10.16
C GLN A 60 0.33 7.96 -10.25
N PHE A 61 -0.99 7.89 -10.07
CA PHE A 61 -1.76 6.65 -10.20
C PHE A 61 -1.54 5.96 -11.56
N ILE A 62 -1.49 6.72 -12.64
CA ILE A 62 -1.19 6.18 -13.98
C ILE A 62 0.19 5.54 -14.01
N LEU A 63 1.19 6.16 -13.38
CA LEU A 63 2.55 5.64 -13.32
C LEU A 63 2.66 4.41 -12.42
N ASP A 64 2.11 4.49 -11.20
CA ASP A 64 2.18 3.45 -10.17
C ASP A 64 1.49 2.15 -10.61
N TYR A 65 0.37 2.27 -11.33
CA TYR A 65 -0.40 1.13 -11.81
C TYR A 65 -0.23 0.86 -13.31
N HIS A 66 0.74 1.51 -13.95
CA HIS A 66 1.08 1.36 -15.37
C HIS A 66 -0.16 1.43 -16.29
N LYS A 67 -1.05 2.37 -16.02
CA LYS A 67 -2.30 2.54 -16.77
C LYS A 67 -1.99 3.11 -18.16
N THR A 68 -2.74 2.62 -19.15
CA THR A 68 -2.73 3.15 -20.51
C THR A 68 -4.17 3.24 -20.99
N TYR A 69 -4.52 4.36 -21.61
CA TYR A 69 -5.87 4.60 -22.14
C TYR A 69 -5.79 4.76 -23.66
N ALA A 70 -6.79 4.25 -24.37
CA ALA A 70 -6.78 4.14 -25.83
C ALA A 70 -6.84 5.50 -26.51
N ASP A 71 -7.60 6.44 -25.93
CA ASP A 71 -7.80 7.78 -26.48
C ASP A 71 -8.07 8.83 -25.39
N ALA A 72 -8.17 10.08 -25.81
CA ALA A 72 -8.42 11.22 -24.93
C ALA A 72 -9.78 11.15 -24.23
N LYS A 73 -10.78 10.52 -24.85
CA LYS A 73 -12.12 10.38 -24.27
C LYS A 73 -12.08 9.38 -23.12
N GLU A 74 -11.39 8.26 -23.30
CA GLU A 74 -11.17 7.30 -22.21
C GLU A 74 -10.36 7.94 -21.07
N TYR A 75 -9.27 8.66 -21.37
CA TYR A 75 -8.50 9.38 -20.35
C TYR A 75 -9.38 10.32 -19.51
N GLU A 76 -10.23 11.11 -20.16
CA GLU A 76 -11.14 12.04 -19.48
C GLU A 76 -12.16 11.29 -18.61
N GLN A 77 -12.76 10.22 -19.13
CA GLN A 77 -13.70 9.39 -18.36
C GLN A 77 -13.02 8.76 -17.14
N ARG A 78 -11.79 8.26 -17.29
CA ARG A 78 -11.01 7.64 -16.22
C ARG A 78 -10.61 8.66 -15.15
N TYR A 79 -10.26 9.88 -15.56
CA TYR A 79 -9.98 10.97 -14.64
C TYR A 79 -11.23 11.36 -13.83
N ILE A 80 -12.40 11.46 -14.47
CA ILE A 80 -13.67 11.75 -13.79
C ILE A 80 -13.99 10.68 -12.74
N ASN A 81 -13.88 9.40 -13.11
CA ASN A 81 -14.10 8.29 -12.18
C ASN A 81 -13.11 8.36 -11.01
N PHE A 82 -11.83 8.59 -11.30
CA PHE A 82 -10.80 8.75 -10.28
C PHE A 82 -11.11 9.87 -9.29
N VAL A 83 -11.51 11.04 -9.77
CA VAL A 83 -11.87 12.18 -8.90
C VAL A 83 -13.07 11.85 -8.02
N ASN A 84 -14.05 11.09 -8.52
CA ASN A 84 -15.19 10.68 -7.73
C ASN A 84 -14.78 9.69 -6.64
N ASN A 85 -14.05 8.63 -6.98
CA ASN A 85 -13.55 7.66 -6.02
C ASN A 85 -12.60 8.31 -4.99
N LEU A 86 -11.81 9.30 -5.38
CA LEU A 86 -10.96 10.07 -4.47
C LEU A 86 -11.77 10.83 -3.42
N LYS A 87 -12.92 11.41 -3.79
CA LYS A 87 -13.82 12.07 -2.82
C LYS A 87 -14.36 11.06 -1.81
N ASP A 88 -14.73 9.88 -2.28
CA ASP A 88 -15.25 8.82 -1.41
C ASP A 88 -14.17 8.32 -0.45
N ILE A 89 -12.95 8.10 -0.94
CA ILE A 89 -11.78 7.75 -0.10
C ILE A 89 -11.53 8.82 0.97
N ILE A 90 -11.52 10.10 0.58
CA ILE A 90 -11.33 11.22 1.53
C ILE A 90 -12.44 11.23 2.57
N GLN A 91 -13.69 10.98 2.18
CA GLN A 91 -14.82 10.97 3.11
C GLN A 91 -14.75 9.79 4.08
N ILE A 92 -14.47 8.58 3.57
CA ILE A 92 -14.29 7.37 4.39
C ILE A 92 -13.18 7.59 5.43
N ASN A 93 -12.05 8.19 5.03
CA ASN A 93 -10.93 8.45 5.94
C ASN A 93 -11.26 9.52 6.98
N LYS A 94 -12.08 10.52 6.63
CA LYS A 94 -12.58 11.52 7.59
C LYS A 94 -13.52 10.92 8.63
N ASP A 95 -14.31 9.92 8.23
CA ASP A 95 -15.31 9.27 9.09
C ASP A 95 -14.71 8.16 9.99
N GLY A 96 -13.38 8.04 10.02
CA GLY A 96 -12.65 7.06 10.82
C GLY A 96 -12.53 5.68 10.16
N GLY A 97 -12.93 5.55 8.89
CA GLY A 97 -12.61 4.41 8.05
C GLY A 97 -11.16 4.47 7.54
N SER A 98 -10.80 3.45 6.76
CA SER A 98 -9.49 3.39 6.10
C SER A 98 -9.63 2.95 4.66
N ALA A 99 -9.34 3.87 3.75
CA ALA A 99 -9.34 3.70 2.31
C ALA A 99 -8.09 4.38 1.71
N THR A 100 -7.65 3.86 0.57
CA THR A 100 -6.47 4.35 -0.16
C THR A 100 -6.75 4.30 -1.66
N ILE A 101 -6.04 5.12 -2.43
CA ILE A 101 -5.94 4.95 -3.88
C ILE A 101 -5.40 3.54 -4.15
N ASN A 102 -6.06 2.80 -5.04
CA ASN A 102 -5.72 1.43 -5.40
C ASN A 102 -5.89 1.21 -6.92
N LEU A 103 -5.60 0.01 -7.42
CA LEU A 103 -5.65 -0.35 -8.84
C LEU A 103 -6.99 -0.03 -9.53
N PHE A 104 -8.09 -0.01 -8.80
CA PHE A 104 -9.45 0.19 -9.32
C PHE A 104 -9.97 1.61 -9.13
N ALA A 105 -9.11 2.55 -8.69
CA ALA A 105 -9.52 3.91 -8.39
C ALA A 105 -10.07 4.66 -9.61
N ASP A 106 -9.83 4.25 -10.86
CA ASP A 106 -10.35 4.86 -12.08
C ASP A 106 -11.59 4.15 -12.68
N LEU A 107 -12.15 3.16 -11.98
CA LEU A 107 -13.36 2.46 -12.41
C LEU A 107 -14.62 3.07 -11.80
N SER A 108 -15.72 3.01 -12.54
CA SER A 108 -17.06 3.25 -11.97
C SER A 108 -17.60 1.99 -11.29
N GLU A 109 -18.57 2.15 -10.38
CA GLU A 109 -19.25 1.00 -9.74
C GLU A 109 -19.85 0.03 -10.77
N SER A 110 -20.38 0.54 -11.88
CA SER A 110 -20.95 -0.28 -12.96
C SER A 110 -19.92 -1.03 -13.81
N GLU A 111 -18.63 -0.70 -13.67
CA GLU A 111 -17.52 -1.39 -14.36
C GLU A 111 -16.90 -2.51 -13.50
N PHE A 112 -17.34 -2.66 -12.24
CA PHE A 112 -16.94 -3.82 -11.45
C PHE A 112 -17.62 -5.09 -11.97
N PRO A 113 -16.86 -6.16 -12.24
CA PRO A 113 -17.40 -7.44 -12.70
C PRO A 113 -18.20 -8.20 -11.63
#